data_AF-A0A0G0FEB9-F1
#
_entry.id   AF-A0A0G0FEB9-F1
#
_cell.length_a   1.000
_cell.length_b   1.000
_cell.length_c   1.000
_cell.angle_alpha   90.00
_cell.angle_beta   90.00
_cell.angle_gamma   90.00
#
_symmetry.space_group_name_H-M   'P 1'
#
loop_
_entity.id
_entity.type
_entity.pdbx_description
1 polymer ?
#
loop_
_entity_poly.entity_id
_entity_poly.type
_entity_poly.pdbx_seq_one_letter_code
_entity_poly.pdbx_strand_id
1 'polypeptide(L)'
;MPIIKSAKKAIRGSLRKKAFNDRQKHAMKDIIKKIGKTVKTDKKGAEKLLSLAFAVIDKSAKKGVIKKNNAARKKSRLSKLFK
;
A
#
# COMPACT_ATOMS: atom_id res chain seq x y z
N MET A 1 -9.47 8.85 -28.71
CA MET A 1 -10.75 8.26 -28.22
C MET A 1 -10.85 6.84 -28.78
N PRO A 2 -11.14 5.79 -28.00
CA PRO A 2 -11.20 4.44 -28.54
C PRO A 2 -12.35 4.30 -29.55
N ILE A 3 -12.04 3.80 -30.74
CA ILE A 3 -13.00 3.62 -31.83
C ILE A 3 -13.77 2.30 -31.63
N ILE A 4 -13.06 1.24 -31.23
CA ILE A 4 -13.60 -0.12 -31.08
C ILE A 4 -14.40 -0.26 -29.78
N LYS A 5 -15.55 -0.97 -29.82
CA LYS A 5 -16.42 -1.24 -28.66
C LYS A 5 -15.67 -1.91 -27.48
N SER A 6 -14.77 -2.85 -27.77
CA SER A 6 -13.93 -3.54 -26.78
C SER A 6 -13.00 -2.56 -26.05
N ALA A 7 -12.38 -1.63 -26.77
CA ALA A 7 -11.51 -0.62 -26.20
C ALA A 7 -12.27 0.36 -25.28
N LYS A 8 -13.49 0.80 -25.67
CA LYS A 8 -14.38 1.59 -24.80
C LYS A 8 -14.70 0.85 -23.50
N LYS A 9 -14.95 -0.47 -23.56
CA LYS A 9 -15.18 -1.31 -22.36
C LYS A 9 -13.91 -1.43 -21.49
N ALA A 10 -12.74 -1.61 -22.10
CA ALA A 10 -11.47 -1.71 -21.41
C ALA A 10 -11.14 -0.44 -20.61
N ILE A 11 -11.38 0.75 -21.18
CA ILE A 11 -11.17 2.03 -20.46
C ILE A 11 -12.06 2.10 -19.20
N ARG A 12 -13.35 1.78 -19.31
CA ARG A 12 -14.26 1.77 -18.16
C ARG A 12 -13.80 0.79 -17.07
N GLY A 13 -13.34 -0.40 -17.46
CA GLY A 13 -12.79 -1.39 -16.53
C GLY A 13 -11.50 -0.93 -15.86
N SER A 14 -10.61 -0.30 -16.63
CA SER A 14 -9.34 0.25 -16.14
C SER A 14 -9.57 1.35 -15.10
N LEU A 15 -10.47 2.29 -15.35
CA LEU A 15 -10.80 3.37 -14.41
C LEU A 15 -11.29 2.84 -13.06
N ARG A 16 -12.16 1.84 -13.07
CA ARG A 16 -12.63 1.19 -11.83
C ARG A 16 -11.48 0.54 -11.08
N LYS A 17 -10.67 -0.29 -11.76
CA LYS A 17 -9.49 -0.95 -11.16
C LYS A 17 -8.49 0.06 -10.60
N LYS A 18 -8.27 1.16 -11.32
CA LYS A 18 -7.40 2.26 -10.89
C LYS A 18 -7.87 2.86 -9.57
N ALA A 19 -9.15 3.21 -9.45
CA ALA A 19 -9.71 3.77 -8.21
C ALA A 19 -9.50 2.86 -6.99
N PHE A 20 -9.73 1.55 -7.13
CA PHE A 20 -9.49 0.59 -6.05
C PHE A 20 -8.01 0.45 -5.69
N ASN A 21 -7.13 0.36 -6.69
CA ASN A 21 -5.69 0.23 -6.48
C ASN A 21 -5.09 1.49 -5.85
N ASP A 22 -5.56 2.67 -6.25
CA ASP A 22 -5.10 3.95 -5.73
C ASP A 22 -5.50 4.09 -4.26
N ARG A 23 -6.75 3.76 -3.89
CA ARG A 23 -7.18 3.74 -2.48
C ARG A 23 -6.26 2.90 -1.60
N GLN A 24 -5.93 1.68 -2.03
CA GLN A 24 -5.02 0.79 -1.28
C GLN A 24 -3.59 1.35 -1.21
N LYS A 25 -3.09 1.92 -2.30
CA LYS A 25 -1.76 2.57 -2.33
C LYS A 25 -1.69 3.77 -1.39
N HIS A 26 -2.71 4.61 -1.36
CA HIS A 26 -2.78 5.77 -0.48
C HIS A 26 -2.82 5.34 0.98
N ALA A 27 -3.72 4.42 1.36
CA ALA A 27 -3.79 3.89 2.72
C ALA A 27 -2.44 3.32 3.20
N MET A 28 -1.75 2.55 2.35
CA MET A 28 -0.42 2.03 2.68
C MET A 28 0.62 3.16 2.86
N LYS A 29 0.64 4.16 1.97
CA LYS A 29 1.56 5.30 2.08
C LYS A 29 1.29 6.12 3.35
N ASP A 30 0.03 6.34 3.69
CA ASP A 30 -0.37 7.12 4.87
C ASP A 30 0.05 6.43 6.16
N ILE A 31 -0.15 5.11 6.26
CA ILE A 31 0.30 4.33 7.43
C ILE A 31 1.82 4.39 7.57
N ILE A 32 2.56 4.21 6.46
CA ILE A 32 4.04 4.31 6.49
C ILE A 32 4.48 5.71 6.93
N LYS A 33 3.83 6.77 6.44
CA LYS A 33 4.12 8.16 6.83
C LYS A 33 3.79 8.42 8.29
N LYS A 34 2.68 7.86 8.80
CA LYS A 34 2.32 7.94 10.23
C LYS A 34 3.38 7.27 11.10
N ILE A 35 3.79 6.04 10.77
CA ILE A 35 4.87 5.34 11.49
C ILE A 35 6.16 6.18 11.51
N GLY A 36 6.59 6.72 10.36
CA GLY A 36 7.80 7.54 10.30
C GLY A 36 7.75 8.80 11.19
N LYS A 37 6.56 9.34 11.46
CA LYS A 37 6.38 10.46 12.40
C LYS A 37 6.34 9.97 13.85
N THR A 38 5.55 8.94 14.13
CA THR A 38 5.31 8.44 15.49
C THR A 38 6.53 7.78 16.11
N VAL A 39 7.41 7.15 15.32
CA VAL A 39 8.67 6.56 15.82
C VAL A 39 9.57 7.60 16.51
N LYS A 40 9.47 8.87 16.13
CA LYS A 40 10.26 9.95 16.75
C LYS A 40 9.76 10.37 18.13
N THR A 41 8.50 10.13 18.44
CA THR A 41 7.83 10.63 19.66
C THR A 41 7.52 9.51 20.64
N ASP A 42 7.02 8.36 20.17
CA ASP A 42 6.55 7.26 21.03
C ASP A 42 6.82 5.88 20.42
N LYS A 43 7.79 5.15 21.02
CA LYS A 43 8.14 3.79 20.58
C LYS A 43 7.01 2.77 20.80
N LYS A 44 6.31 2.81 21.94
CA LYS A 44 5.24 1.85 22.28
C LYS A 44 4.00 2.01 21.38
N GLY A 45 3.65 3.25 21.03
CA GLY A 45 2.54 3.52 20.09
C GLY A 45 2.88 3.08 18.66
N ALA A 46 4.15 3.20 18.27
CA ALA A 46 4.63 2.83 16.96
C ALA A 46 4.63 1.30 16.73
N GLU A 47 4.83 0.46 17.75
CA GLU A 47 4.74 -1.01 17.63
C GLU A 47 3.33 -1.49 17.26
N LYS A 48 2.28 -0.89 17.84
CA LYS A 48 0.88 -1.20 17.47
C LYS A 48 0.60 -0.83 16.01
N LEU A 49 1.13 0.31 15.57
CA LEU A 49 1.01 0.75 14.17
C LEU A 49 1.82 -0.14 13.21
N LEU A 50 2.95 -0.69 13.66
CA LEU A 50 3.79 -1.59 12.87
C LEU A 50 3.05 -2.88 12.50
N SER A 51 2.35 -3.49 13.45
CA SER A 51 1.52 -4.68 13.19
C SER A 51 0.45 -4.40 12.13
N LEU A 52 -0.25 -3.27 12.25
CA LEU A 52 -1.22 -2.82 11.25
C LEU A 52 -0.58 -2.57 9.88
N ALA A 53 0.61 -1.98 9.84
CA ALA A 53 1.33 -1.74 8.59
C ALA A 53 1.72 -3.03 7.88
N PHE A 54 2.21 -4.03 8.61
CA PHE A 54 2.51 -5.34 8.04
C PHE A 54 1.25 -6.00 7.48
N ALA A 55 0.15 -5.98 8.22
CA ALA A 55 -1.13 -6.52 7.73
C ALA A 55 -1.59 -5.84 6.43
N VAL A 56 -1.48 -4.50 6.33
CA VAL A 56 -1.87 -3.77 5.11
C VAL A 56 -0.93 -4.05 3.95
N ILE A 57 0.38 -4.15 4.20
CA ILE A 57 1.39 -4.48 3.17
C ILE A 57 1.11 -5.89 2.62
N ASP A 58 0.89 -6.86 3.48
CA ASP A 58 0.68 -8.25 3.05
C ASP A 58 -0.67 -8.44 2.36
N LYS A 59 -1.74 -7.77 2.83
CA LYS A 59 -3.03 -7.73 2.10
C LYS A 59 -2.89 -7.07 0.72
N SER A 60 -2.09 -6.02 0.60
CA SER A 60 -1.85 -5.34 -0.68
C SER A 60 -1.02 -6.20 -1.64
N ALA A 61 -0.11 -7.02 -1.12
CA ALA A 61 0.64 -8.00 -1.90
C ALA A 61 -0.27 -9.15 -2.37
N LYS A 62 -1.12 -9.69 -1.49
CA LYS A 62 -2.09 -10.75 -1.82
C LYS A 62 -3.08 -10.30 -2.91
N LYS A 63 -3.54 -9.05 -2.86
CA LYS A 63 -4.43 -8.45 -3.88
C LYS A 63 -3.72 -8.07 -5.18
N GLY A 64 -2.40 -8.24 -5.28
CA GLY A 64 -1.62 -7.92 -6.48
C GLY A 64 -1.41 -6.42 -6.73
N VAL A 65 -1.74 -5.55 -5.77
CA VAL A 65 -1.52 -4.09 -5.86
C VAL A 65 -0.02 -3.76 -5.81
N ILE A 66 0.75 -4.56 -5.06
CA ILE A 66 2.21 -4.50 -5.00
C ILE A 66 2.81 -5.89 -5.27
N LYS A 67 4.00 -5.92 -5.88
CA LYS A 67 4.76 -7.18 -6.07
C LYS A 67 5.33 -7.67 -4.73
N LYS A 68 5.55 -8.98 -4.61
CA LYS A 68 6.10 -9.64 -3.41
C LYS A 68 7.41 -8.99 -2.94
N ASN A 69 8.32 -8.69 -3.85
CA ASN A 69 9.61 -8.06 -3.52
C ASN A 69 9.46 -6.62 -3.01
N ASN A 70 8.47 -5.87 -3.49
CA ASN A 70 8.19 -4.52 -2.99
C ASN A 70 7.62 -4.58 -1.56
N ALA A 71 6.73 -5.53 -1.29
CA ALA A 71 6.24 -5.80 0.06
C ALA A 71 7.40 -6.15 1.01
N ALA A 72 8.27 -7.08 0.64
CA ALA A 72 9.44 -7.47 1.43
C ALA A 72 10.38 -6.29 1.71
N ARG A 73 10.69 -5.47 0.68
CA ARG A 73 11.51 -4.27 0.84
C ARG A 73 10.90 -3.27 1.81
N LYS A 74 9.58 -3.05 1.75
CA LYS A 74 8.88 -2.16 2.67
C LYS A 74 8.90 -2.69 4.10
N LYS A 75 8.69 -4.00 4.31
CA LYS A 75 8.79 -4.62 5.63
C LYS A 75 10.18 -4.47 6.22
N SER A 76 11.23 -4.81 5.45
CA SER A 76 12.63 -4.64 5.88
C SER A 76 12.96 -3.20 6.27
N ARG A 77 12.52 -2.21 5.48
CA ARG A 77 12.73 -0.79 5.80
C ARG A 77 12.01 -0.35 7.07
N LEU A 78 10.79 -0.83 7.30
CA LEU A 78 10.06 -0.56 8.54
C LEU A 78 10.80 -1.19 9.72
N SER A 79 11.17 -2.47 9.65
CA SER A 79 11.92 -3.13 10.73
C SER A 79 13.25 -2.44 11.06
N LYS A 80 13.98 -1.95 10.05
CA LYS A 80 15.21 -1.17 10.25
C LYS A 80 14.99 0.18 10.95
N LEU A 81 13.78 0.74 10.88
CA LEU A 81 13.46 2.01 11.54
C LEU A 81 13.19 1.83 13.04
N PHE A 82 12.84 0.61 13.46
CA PHE A 82 12.57 0.25 14.86
C PHE A 82 13.76 -0.38 15.58
N LYS A 83 14.73 -0.88 14.81
CA LYS A 83 16.02 -1.35 15.34
C LYS A 83 16.92 -0.16 15.59
#